data_AF-A0A372BH98-F1
#
_entry.id   AF-A0A372BH98-F1
#
_cell.length_a   1.000
_cell.length_b   1.000
_cell.length_c   1.000
_cell.angle_alpha   90.00
_cell.angle_beta   90.00
_cell.angle_gamma   90.00
#
_symmetry.space_group_name_H-M   'P 1'
#
loop_
_entity.id
_entity.type
_entity.pdbx_description
1 polymer ?
#
loop_
_entity_poly.entity_id
_entity_poly.type
_entity_poly.pdbx_seq_one_letter_code
_entity_poly.pdbx_strand_id
1 'polypeptide(L)'
;MSEPQKEQELTRSMNVSYSEPPLPRASLVIWIVGIGLVIFFIWAWVFKLEEVSTGTGKVIPSSKEQVIQSLEGGILTKLNVQEGDIVQKGEILAQLDPTRFASNVGESRSLLISAQATAARLRAEVNGTPLVFP
;
A
#
# COMPACT_ATOMS: atom_id res chain seq x y z
N MET A 1 13.18 -102.15 55.01
CA MET A 1 14.15 -102.80 54.11
C MET A 1 13.88 -102.30 52.71
N SER A 2 14.95 -101.86 52.01
CA SER A 2 15.12 -101.68 50.54
C SER A 2 14.40 -100.55 49.78
N GLU A 3 15.19 -99.54 49.37
CA GLU A 3 15.21 -98.91 48.02
C GLU A 3 15.41 -99.98 46.90
N PRO A 4 15.36 -99.71 45.57
CA PRO A 4 15.30 -98.44 44.79
C PRO A 4 14.28 -98.47 43.62
N GLN A 5 14.13 -97.37 42.87
CA GLN A 5 13.89 -97.30 41.39
C GLN A 5 13.69 -95.83 40.98
N LYS A 6 14.82 -95.15 40.95
CA LYS A 6 15.07 -93.82 40.42
C LYS A 6 15.53 -94.02 38.98
N GLU A 7 14.64 -94.10 37.98
CA GLU A 7 15.11 -94.12 36.59
C GLU A 7 14.11 -93.81 35.48
N GLN A 8 13.00 -93.13 35.74
CA GLN A 8 12.21 -92.59 34.62
C GLN A 8 11.67 -91.18 34.88
N GLU A 9 12.55 -90.36 35.48
CA GLU A 9 12.79 -89.03 34.92
C GLU A 9 13.51 -89.18 33.58
N LEU A 10 12.81 -89.08 32.45
CA LEU A 10 13.24 -88.32 31.26
C LEU A 10 12.22 -88.57 30.15
N THR A 11 11.65 -87.50 29.60
CA THR A 11 10.82 -87.49 28.38
C THR A 11 9.35 -87.89 28.52
N ARG A 12 8.55 -87.08 29.23
CA ARG A 12 7.21 -86.79 28.68
C ARG A 12 6.78 -85.37 28.96
N SER A 13 7.18 -84.52 28.02
CA SER A 13 6.58 -83.23 27.65
C SER A 13 5.96 -82.44 28.80
N MET A 14 6.70 -81.45 29.31
CA MET A 14 6.08 -80.25 29.86
C MET A 14 5.16 -79.66 28.79
N ASN A 15 3.89 -80.05 28.80
CA ASN A 15 2.84 -79.30 28.15
C ASN A 15 2.68 -78.02 28.98
N VAL A 16 3.45 -76.99 28.60
CA VAL A 16 3.21 -75.64 29.08
C VAL A 16 1.88 -75.21 28.46
N SER A 17 0.80 -75.54 29.17
CA SER A 17 -0.51 -74.98 28.90
C SER A 17 -0.41 -73.49 29.27
N TYR A 18 -0.13 -72.65 28.28
CA TYR A 18 -0.45 -71.24 28.36
C TYR A 18 -1.96 -71.17 28.56
N SER A 19 -2.38 -71.09 29.82
CA SER A 19 -3.73 -70.70 30.15
C SER A 19 -3.87 -69.26 29.72
N GLU A 20 -4.35 -69.05 28.49
CA GLU A 20 -4.82 -67.76 28.04
C GLU A 20 -5.92 -67.31 29.02
N PRO A 21 -5.73 -66.22 29.78
CA PRO A 21 -6.80 -65.71 30.60
C PRO A 21 -7.93 -65.29 29.64
N PRO A 22 -9.19 -65.70 29.88
CA PRO A 22 -10.30 -65.22 29.08
C PRO A 22 -10.46 -63.75 29.39
N LEU A 23 -9.95 -62.87 28.50
CA LEU A 23 -10.01 -61.43 28.66
C LEU A 23 -11.00 -60.83 27.64
N PRO A 24 -12.33 -61.01 27.83
CA PRO A 24 -13.31 -60.29 27.01
C PRO A 24 -13.15 -58.77 27.16
N ARG A 25 -12.57 -58.31 28.28
CA ARG A 25 -12.30 -56.88 28.54
C ARG A 25 -11.11 -56.34 27.75
N ALA A 26 -10.04 -57.10 27.59
CA ALA A 26 -8.87 -56.64 26.80
C ALA A 26 -9.20 -56.59 25.30
N SER A 27 -9.92 -57.60 24.80
CA SER A 27 -10.42 -57.60 23.41
C SER A 27 -11.35 -56.41 23.13
N LEU A 28 -12.23 -56.07 24.08
CA LEU A 28 -13.10 -54.90 23.99
C LEU A 28 -12.31 -53.58 23.95
N VAL A 29 -11.25 -53.45 24.75
CA VAL A 29 -10.36 -52.28 24.71
C VAL A 29 -9.66 -52.17 23.35
N ILE A 30 -9.15 -53.28 22.80
CA ILE A 30 -8.56 -53.29 21.45
C ILE A 30 -9.56 -52.82 20.40
N TRP A 31 -10.81 -53.26 20.50
CA TRP A 31 -11.85 -52.91 19.52
C TRP A 31 -12.26 -51.44 19.62
N ILE A 32 -12.37 -50.89 20.84
CA ILE A 32 -12.64 -49.47 21.08
C ILE A 32 -11.51 -48.60 20.51
N VAL A 33 -10.25 -48.96 20.78
CA VAL A 33 -9.09 -48.24 20.25
C VAL A 33 -9.09 -48.31 18.72
N GLY A 34 -9.37 -49.47 18.14
CA GLY A 34 -9.50 -49.65 16.70
C GLY A 34 -10.56 -48.74 16.09
N ILE A 35 -11.76 -48.68 16.68
CA ILE A 35 -12.85 -47.80 16.22
C ILE A 35 -12.46 -46.33 16.33
N GLY A 36 -11.86 -45.91 17.45
CA GLY A 36 -11.39 -44.54 17.61
C GLY A 36 -10.39 -44.13 16.53
N LEU A 37 -9.51 -45.06 16.15
CA LEU A 37 -8.48 -44.84 15.13
C LEU A 37 -9.10 -44.75 13.73
N VAL A 38 -10.11 -45.57 13.42
CA VAL A 38 -10.89 -45.48 12.18
C VAL A 38 -11.63 -44.15 12.09
N ILE A 39 -12.29 -43.72 13.17
CA ILE A 39 -12.99 -42.43 13.24
C ILE A 39 -12.02 -41.26 13.03
N PHE A 40 -10.84 -41.31 13.65
CA PHE A 40 -9.82 -40.28 13.50
C PHE A 40 -9.36 -40.14 12.04
N PHE A 41 -9.13 -41.26 11.33
CA PHE A 41 -8.75 -41.21 9.92
C PHE A 41 -9.87 -40.72 9.01
N ILE A 42 -11.12 -41.11 9.28
CA ILE A 42 -12.28 -40.58 8.54
C ILE A 42 -12.38 -39.06 8.72
N TRP A 43 -12.23 -38.58 9.96
CA TRP A 43 -12.24 -37.15 10.25
C TRP A 43 -11.10 -36.41 9.54
N ALA A 44 -9.87 -36.92 9.63
CA ALA A 44 -8.71 -36.31 8.98
C ALA A 44 -8.83 -36.28 7.45
N TRP A 45 -9.50 -37.27 6.84
CA TRP A 45 -9.73 -37.30 5.41
C TRP A 45 -10.79 -36.29 4.95
N VAL A 46 -11.83 -36.07 5.76
CA VAL A 46 -12.89 -35.08 5.48
C VAL A 46 -12.41 -33.65 5.78
N PHE A 47 -11.49 -33.48 6.73
CA PHE A 47 -11.00 -32.18 7.14
C PHE A 47 -10.12 -31.54 6.05
N LYS A 48 -10.71 -30.63 5.27
CA LYS A 48 -9.95 -29.74 4.40
C LYS A 48 -9.35 -28.63 5.25
N LEU A 49 -8.03 -28.71 5.43
CA LEU A 49 -7.26 -27.62 6.01
C LEU A 49 -7.24 -26.46 5.00
N GLU A 50 -8.10 -25.46 5.21
CA GLU A 50 -8.09 -24.27 4.38
C GLU A 50 -6.87 -23.41 4.73
N GLU A 51 -5.87 -23.47 3.86
CA GLU A 51 -4.72 -22.59 3.89
C GLU A 51 -5.11 -21.25 3.24
N VAL A 52 -5.48 -20.28 4.06
CA VAL A 52 -5.66 -18.88 3.61
C VAL A 52 -4.28 -18.24 3.45
N SER A 53 -3.73 -18.30 2.24
CA SER A 53 -2.56 -17.51 1.87
C SER A 53 -2.98 -16.05 1.71
N THR A 54 -2.83 -15.25 2.76
CA THR A 54 -2.99 -13.80 2.69
C THR A 54 -1.78 -13.19 1.98
N GLY A 55 -1.83 -13.12 0.66
CA GLY A 55 -0.90 -12.32 -0.13
C GLY A 55 -1.23 -10.84 0.01
N THR A 56 -0.35 -10.04 0.62
CA THR A 56 -0.47 -8.57 0.60
C THR A 56 -0.19 -8.05 -0.81
N GLY A 57 -1.21 -8.01 -1.65
CA GLY A 57 -1.16 -7.35 -2.95
C GLY A 57 -1.29 -5.84 -2.78
N LYS A 58 -0.18 -5.10 -2.88
CA LYS A 58 -0.22 -3.64 -2.96
C LYS A 58 -0.51 -3.23 -4.41
N VAL A 59 -1.72 -2.73 -4.68
CA VAL A 59 -2.05 -2.09 -5.96
C VAL A 59 -1.31 -0.76 -5.99
N ILE A 60 -0.17 -0.71 -6.68
CA ILE A 60 0.54 0.53 -6.95
C ILE A 60 0.01 1.04 -8.29
N PRO A 61 -0.69 2.17 -8.34
CA PRO A 61 -1.07 2.76 -9.62
C PRO A 61 0.21 3.07 -10.41
N SER A 62 0.29 2.60 -11.65
CA SER A 62 1.40 2.85 -12.59
C SER A 62 1.45 4.30 -13.08
N SER A 63 0.49 5.11 -12.64
CA SER A 63 0.37 6.52 -12.96
C SER A 63 1.42 7.28 -12.16
N LYS A 64 2.58 7.55 -12.77
CA LYS A 64 3.38 8.71 -12.37
C LYS A 64 2.44 9.90 -12.46
N GLU A 65 2.13 10.51 -11.32
CA GLU A 65 1.47 11.80 -11.25
C GLU A 65 2.43 12.81 -11.91
N GLN A 66 2.28 12.98 -13.21
CA GLN A 66 3.10 13.90 -13.97
C GLN A 66 2.42 15.25 -13.84
N VAL A 67 2.82 15.98 -12.80
CA VAL A 67 2.34 17.33 -12.56
C VAL A 67 2.88 18.23 -13.68
N ILE A 68 2.09 18.40 -14.74
CA ILE A 68 2.35 19.38 -15.80
C ILE A 68 1.99 20.74 -15.19
N GLN A 69 2.92 21.31 -14.44
CA GLN A 69 2.80 22.69 -14.01
C GLN A 69 3.16 23.56 -15.21
N SER A 70 2.18 24.28 -15.75
CA SER A 70 2.48 25.34 -16.69
C SER A 70 3.27 26.42 -15.94
N LEU A 71 4.51 26.66 -16.37
CA LEU A 71 5.35 27.76 -15.89
C LEU A 71 4.84 29.14 -16.37
N GLU A 72 3.63 29.25 -16.92
CA GLU A 72 3.01 30.54 -17.30
C GLU A 72 2.25 31.23 -16.17
N GLY A 73 2.02 30.55 -15.04
CA GLY A 73 1.55 31.20 -13.83
C GLY A 73 2.69 31.99 -13.19
N GLY A 74 2.60 33.32 -13.14
CA GLY A 74 3.55 34.15 -12.39
C GLY A 74 3.75 33.70 -10.94
N ILE A 75 4.73 34.25 -10.25
CA ILE A 75 5.05 33.87 -8.86
C ILE A 75 3.84 34.20 -7.97
N LEU A 76 3.32 33.23 -7.20
CA LEU A 76 2.23 33.48 -6.25
C LEU A 76 2.79 34.22 -5.02
N THR A 77 2.23 35.37 -4.66
CA THR A 77 2.64 36.15 -3.48
C THR A 77 1.83 35.79 -2.25
N LYS A 78 0.52 35.54 -2.41
CA LYS A 78 -0.39 35.20 -1.31
C LYS A 78 -1.45 34.19 -1.78
N LEU A 79 -1.75 33.23 -0.92
CA LEU A 79 -2.89 32.32 -1.03
C LEU A 79 -3.79 32.56 0.19
N ASN A 80 -5.03 32.94 -0.05
CA ASN A 80 -5.95 33.41 0.99
C ASN A 80 -6.95 32.33 1.43
N VAL A 81 -6.87 31.12 0.86
CA VAL A 81 -7.83 30.04 1.08
C VAL A 81 -7.16 28.69 1.29
N GLN A 82 -7.83 27.82 2.03
CA GLN A 82 -7.41 26.43 2.27
C GLN A 82 -8.37 25.45 1.60
N GLU A 83 -7.91 24.21 1.43
CA GLU A 83 -8.71 23.16 0.82
C GLU A 83 -9.96 22.88 1.68
N GLY A 84 -11.14 22.98 1.05
CA GLY A 84 -12.44 22.82 1.72
C GLY A 84 -13.13 24.12 2.15
N ASP A 85 -12.50 25.28 1.95
CA ASP A 85 -13.13 26.57 2.26
C ASP A 85 -14.28 26.90 1.28
N ILE A 86 -15.39 27.40 1.83
CA ILE A 86 -16.56 27.87 1.05
C ILE A 86 -16.32 29.33 0.67
N VAL A 87 -16.11 29.58 -0.62
CA VAL A 87 -15.79 30.93 -1.16
C VAL A 87 -16.99 31.58 -1.84
N GLN A 88 -17.06 32.90 -1.78
CA GLN A 88 -18.12 33.68 -2.44
C GLN A 88 -17.66 34.24 -3.79
N LYS A 89 -18.62 34.50 -4.69
CA LYS A 89 -18.30 35.06 -6.01
C LYS A 89 -17.66 36.45 -5.87
N GLY A 90 -16.43 36.59 -6.36
CA GLY A 90 -15.66 37.85 -6.31
C GLY A 90 -14.59 37.87 -5.21
N GLU A 91 -14.47 36.81 -4.41
CA GLU A 91 -13.44 36.68 -3.39
C GLU A 91 -12.05 36.45 -4.00
N ILE A 92 -11.05 37.16 -3.48
CA ILE A 92 -9.66 37.04 -3.94
C ILE A 92 -9.06 35.80 -3.27
N LEU A 93 -8.88 34.75 -4.07
CA LEU A 93 -8.35 33.46 -3.60
C LEU A 93 -6.82 33.45 -3.55
N ALA A 94 -6.18 34.08 -4.53
CA ALA A 94 -4.73 34.14 -4.65
C ALA A 94 -4.30 35.45 -5.32
N GLN A 95 -3.11 35.93 -4.96
CA GLN A 95 -2.51 37.11 -5.56
C GLN A 95 -1.16 36.74 -6.18
N LEU A 96 -1.00 37.09 -7.46
CA LEU A 96 0.24 36.94 -8.21
C LEU A 96 1.18 38.13 -7.97
N ASP A 97 2.48 37.90 -8.01
CA ASP A 97 3.53 38.91 -7.81
C ASP A 97 3.45 39.99 -8.89
N PRO A 98 3.08 41.23 -8.53
CA PRO A 98 2.93 42.31 -9.49
C PRO A 98 4.27 42.83 -9.99
N THR A 99 5.41 42.47 -9.38
CA THR A 99 6.72 43.08 -9.64
C THR A 99 7.16 42.89 -11.09
N ARG A 100 6.96 41.69 -11.68
CA ARG A 100 7.33 41.45 -13.08
C ARG A 100 6.42 42.18 -14.08
N PHE A 101 5.13 42.34 -13.74
CA PHE A 101 4.17 43.02 -14.60
C PHE A 101 4.32 44.55 -14.53
N ALA A 102 4.59 45.10 -13.35
CA ALA A 102 4.81 46.54 -13.14
C ALA A 102 6.05 47.05 -13.91
N SER A 103 7.13 46.27 -13.93
CA SER A 103 8.36 46.63 -14.65
C SER A 103 8.14 46.77 -16.16
N ASN A 104 7.36 45.88 -16.77
CA ASN A 104 7.11 45.89 -18.22
C ASN A 104 6.25 47.10 -18.65
N VAL A 105 5.26 47.45 -17.82
CA VAL A 105 4.42 48.65 -18.05
C VAL A 105 5.23 49.94 -17.89
N GLY A 106 6.11 49.99 -16.89
CA GLY A 106 6.98 51.15 -16.65
C GLY A 106 7.96 51.40 -17.80
N GLU A 107 8.63 50.34 -18.28
CA GLU A 107 9.54 50.40 -19.42
C GLU A 107 8.83 50.87 -20.69
N SER A 108 7.68 50.25 -21.01
CA SER A 108 6.87 50.63 -22.18
C SER A 108 6.40 52.08 -22.13
N ARG A 109 6.02 52.58 -20.95
CA ARG A 109 5.61 53.98 -20.76
C ARG A 109 6.79 54.94 -20.94
N SER A 110 7.97 54.59 -20.46
CA SER A 110 9.18 55.39 -20.65
C SER A 110 9.57 55.50 -22.12
N LEU A 111 9.50 54.39 -22.86
CA LEU A 111 9.73 54.35 -24.30
C LEU A 111 8.72 55.22 -25.06
N LEU A 112 7.43 55.15 -24.68
CA LEU A 112 6.38 55.98 -25.28
C LEU A 112 6.67 57.48 -25.10
N ILE A 113 6.99 57.91 -23.89
CA ILE A 113 7.30 59.32 -23.58
C ILE A 113 8.54 59.77 -24.37
N SER A 114 9.58 58.93 -24.41
CA SER A 114 10.83 59.23 -25.13
C SER A 114 10.59 59.37 -26.64
N ALA A 115 9.76 58.50 -27.21
CA ALA A 115 9.39 58.55 -28.63
C ALA A 115 8.53 59.79 -28.94
N GLN A 116 7.58 60.14 -28.07
CA GLN A 116 6.76 61.35 -28.23
C GLN A 116 7.59 62.63 -28.13
N ALA A 117 8.52 62.71 -27.16
CA ALA A 117 9.44 63.82 -27.03
C ALA A 117 10.35 63.98 -28.26
N THR A 118 10.86 62.87 -28.80
CA THR A 118 11.65 62.88 -30.04
C THR A 118 10.82 63.35 -31.23
N ALA A 119 9.58 62.88 -31.36
CA ALA A 119 8.68 63.32 -32.43
C ALA A 119 8.31 64.79 -32.32
N ALA A 120 8.08 65.30 -31.11
CA ALA A 120 7.81 66.72 -30.86
C ALA A 120 9.02 67.58 -31.26
N ARG A 121 10.23 67.14 -30.89
CA ARG A 121 11.49 67.79 -31.29
C ARG A 121 11.66 67.85 -32.80
N LEU A 122 11.53 66.71 -33.49
CA LEU A 122 11.68 66.67 -34.95
C LEU A 122 10.65 67.53 -35.68
N ARG A 123 9.40 67.57 -35.19
CA ARG A 123 8.37 68.46 -35.74
C ARG A 123 8.71 69.94 -35.54
N ALA A 124 9.26 70.30 -34.39
CA ALA A 124 9.70 71.67 -34.12
C ALA A 124 10.88 72.07 -35.01
N GLU A 125 11.85 71.18 -35.22
CA GLU A 125 13.00 71.40 -36.11
C GLU A 125 12.56 71.58 -37.58
N VAL A 126 11.63 70.75 -38.08
CA VAL A 126 11.13 70.84 -39.47
C VAL A 126 10.30 72.10 -39.71
N ASN A 127 9.45 72.47 -38.75
CA ASN A 127 8.52 73.59 -38.91
C ASN A 127 9.08 74.93 -38.41
N GLY A 128 10.27 74.95 -37.79
CA GLY A 128 10.86 76.15 -37.18
C GLY A 128 10.03 76.73 -36.01
N THR A 129 9.15 75.92 -35.42
CA THR A 129 8.25 76.32 -34.33
C THR A 129 8.87 76.06 -32.96
N PRO A 130 8.47 76.79 -31.89
CA PRO A 130 8.98 76.55 -30.54
C PRO A 130 8.67 75.12 -30.05
N LEU A 131 9.64 74.52 -29.35
CA LEU A 131 9.57 73.16 -28.84
C LEU A 131 8.63 73.05 -27.64
N VAL A 132 7.65 72.15 -27.73
CA VAL A 132 6.72 71.84 -26.64
C VAL A 132 6.73 70.32 -26.41
N PHE A 133 7.08 69.91 -25.20
CA PHE A 133 7.07 68.51 -24.79
C PHE A 133 5.69 68.11 -24.22
N PRO A 134 5.24 66.85 -24.43
CA PRO A 134 4.04 66.30 -23.81
C PRO A 134 4.21 65.99 -22.32
#